data_AF-A0A7G8DPQ7-F1
#
_entry.id   AF-A0A7G8DPQ7-F1
#
_cell.length_a   1.000
_cell.length_b   1.000
_cell.length_c   1.000
_cell.angle_alpha   90.00
_cell.angle_beta   90.00
_cell.angle_gamma   90.00
#
_symmetry.space_group_name_H-M   'P 1'
#
loop_
_entity.id
_entity.type
_entity.pdbx_description
1 polymer ?
#
loop_
_entity_poly.entity_id
_entity_poly.type
_entity_poly.pdbx_seq_one_letter_code
_entity_poly.pdbx_strand_id
1 'polypeptide(L)'
;MRVHADSTIAHCQLSNQNPSVPVESGPCRFSQRQGNVTIMFRAQTFNFPHSEVGLRYQRSNNSTGIRFDMSEGSTIEVLWQ
;
A
#
# COMPACT_ATOMS: atom_id res chain seq x y z
N MET A 1 16.97 -19.83 -8.94
CA MET A 1 16.30 -18.69 -9.62
C MET A 1 16.07 -17.58 -8.59
N ARG A 2 16.80 -16.45 -8.65
CA ARG A 2 16.58 -15.32 -7.74
C ARG A 2 15.37 -14.55 -8.25
N VAL A 3 14.25 -14.64 -7.55
CA VAL A 3 13.08 -13.80 -7.80
C VAL A 3 13.40 -12.43 -7.20
N HIS A 4 13.73 -11.47 -8.05
CA HIS A 4 13.90 -10.07 -7.65
C HIS A 4 12.53 -9.52 -7.24
N ALA A 5 12.50 -8.68 -6.20
CA ALA A 5 11.29 -7.92 -5.90
C ALA A 5 11.14 -6.82 -6.94
N ASP A 6 9.93 -6.62 -7.46
CA ASP A 6 9.63 -5.47 -8.31
C ASP A 6 9.47 -4.26 -7.38
N SER A 7 10.46 -3.37 -7.39
CA SER A 7 10.44 -2.15 -6.58
C SER A 7 10.45 -0.90 -7.44
N THR A 8 9.60 0.07 -7.11
CA THR A 8 9.54 1.35 -7.82
C THR A 8 9.26 2.49 -6.85
N ILE A 9 9.57 3.71 -7.29
CA ILE A 9 9.04 4.92 -6.66
C ILE A 9 7.66 5.16 -7.25
N ALA A 10 6.68 5.36 -6.38
CA ALA A 10 5.30 5.65 -6.72
C ALA A 10 4.81 6.85 -5.92
N HIS A 11 3.60 7.30 -6.19
CA HIS A 11 2.94 8.29 -5.34
C HIS A 11 1.93 7.57 -4.43
N CYS A 12 1.96 7.83 -3.14
CA CYS A 12 1.04 7.22 -2.19
C CYS A 12 0.06 8.23 -1.59
N GLN A 13 -1.12 7.74 -1.22
CA GLN A 13 -2.10 8.45 -0.40
C GLN A 13 -2.48 7.58 0.79
N LEU A 14 -2.36 8.12 2.00
CA LEU A 14 -2.78 7.50 3.25
C LEU A 14 -3.97 8.28 3.81
N SER A 15 -5.09 7.60 3.97
CA SER A 15 -6.30 8.15 4.57
C SER A 15 -6.72 7.34 5.79
N ASN A 16 -7.41 8.01 6.71
CA ASN A 16 -8.02 7.38 7.87
C ASN A 16 -9.55 7.45 7.74
N GLN A 17 -10.26 6.52 8.35
CA GLN A 17 -11.71 6.52 8.43
C GLN A 17 -12.27 7.75 9.15
N ASN A 18 -11.49 8.37 10.04
CA ASN A 18 -11.86 9.64 10.64
C ASN A 18 -11.65 10.79 9.62
N PRO A 19 -12.73 11.42 9.11
CA PRO A 19 -12.63 12.48 8.09
C PRO A 19 -11.99 13.78 8.62
N SER A 20 -11.85 13.93 9.94
CA SER A 20 -11.13 15.07 10.54
C SER A 20 -9.61 14.92 10.43
N VAL A 21 -9.08 13.73 10.08
CA VAL A 21 -7.66 13.52 9.82
C VAL A 21 -7.37 13.77 8.35
N PRO A 22 -6.51 14.75 8.00
CA PRO A 22 -6.17 15.03 6.61
C PRO A 22 -5.52 13.83 5.93
N VAL A 23 -5.84 13.64 4.64
CA VAL A 23 -5.17 12.65 3.80
C VAL A 23 -3.70 13.05 3.63
N GLU A 24 -2.79 12.15 3.98
CA GLU A 24 -1.37 12.34 3.73
C GLU A 24 -1.04 11.85 2.32
N SER A 25 -0.25 12.63 1.57
CA SER A 25 0.15 12.25 0.21
C SER A 25 1.62 12.59 -0.07
N GLY A 26 2.22 11.88 -1.02
CA GLY A 26 3.59 12.13 -1.47
C GLY A 26 4.28 10.89 -2.05
N PRO A 27 5.57 11.00 -2.41
CA PRO A 27 6.32 9.88 -2.95
C PRO A 27 6.48 8.75 -1.90
N CYS A 28 6.44 7.51 -2.38
CA CYS A 28 6.64 6.31 -1.59
C CYS A 28 7.47 5.30 -2.37
N ARG A 29 8.10 4.37 -1.65
CA ARG A 29 8.73 3.20 -2.25
C ARG A 29 7.78 2.02 -2.15
N PHE A 30 7.37 1.50 -3.29
CA PHE A 30 6.60 0.26 -3.39
C PHE A 30 7.55 -0.90 -3.73
N SER A 31 7.34 -2.05 -3.10
CA SER A 31 8.06 -3.29 -3.40
C SER A 31 7.10 -4.47 -3.33
N GLN A 32 7.11 -5.33 -4.35
CA GLN A 32 6.31 -6.54 -4.37
C GLN A 32 7.15 -7.78 -4.66
N ARG A 33 6.87 -8.87 -3.95
CA ARG A 33 7.45 -10.19 -4.21
C ARG A 33 6.49 -11.31 -3.83
N GLN A 34 6.15 -12.15 -4.81
CA GLN A 34 5.26 -13.32 -4.61
C GLN A 34 3.95 -12.94 -3.92
N GLY A 35 3.33 -11.84 -4.35
CA GLY A 35 2.09 -11.33 -3.78
C GLY A 35 2.23 -10.52 -2.48
N ASN A 36 3.36 -10.64 -1.76
CA ASN A 36 3.66 -9.82 -0.59
C ASN A 36 4.06 -8.42 -1.04
N VAL A 37 3.55 -7.40 -0.34
CA VAL A 37 3.84 -6.00 -0.63
C VAL A 37 4.42 -5.31 0.59
N THR A 38 5.42 -4.47 0.36
CA THR A 38 5.94 -3.52 1.33
C THR A 38 5.86 -2.12 0.73
N ILE A 39 5.28 -1.18 1.49
CA ILE A 39 5.20 0.23 1.13
C ILE A 39 5.94 1.03 2.20
N MET A 40 6.97 1.76 1.80
CA MET A 40 7.63 2.75 2.66
C MET A 40 7.09 4.12 2.28
N PHE A 41 6.36 4.76 3.20
CA PHE A 41 5.79 6.08 3.00
C PHE A 41 6.08 6.94 4.24
N ARG A 42 6.77 8.07 4.01
CA ARG A 42 7.30 8.92 5.09
C ARG A 42 8.17 8.10 6.06
N ALA A 43 7.89 8.16 7.37
CA ALA A 43 8.58 7.39 8.40
C ALA A 43 7.94 6.01 8.68
N GLN A 44 6.90 5.63 7.93
CA GLN A 44 6.12 4.42 8.16
C GLN A 44 6.42 3.34 7.12
N THR A 45 6.39 2.08 7.56
CA THR A 45 6.49 0.91 6.68
C THR A 45 5.23 0.07 6.84
N PHE A 46 4.49 -0.08 5.74
CA PHE A 46 3.30 -0.90 5.67
C PHE A 46 3.65 -2.22 5.02
N ASN A 47 3.35 -3.33 5.69
CA ASN A 47 3.57 -4.67 5.18
C ASN A 47 2.22 -5.34 4.92
N PHE A 48 2.08 -5.89 3.74
CA PHE A 48 0.88 -6.57 3.27
C PHE A 48 1.27 -7.98 2.81
N PRO A 49 1.40 -8.94 3.75
CA PRO A 49 1.64 -10.33 3.42
C PRO A 49 0.45 -10.90 2.66
N HIS A 50 0.70 -11.68 1.61
CA HIS A 50 -0.40 -12.23 0.79
C HIS A 50 -1.35 -13.12 1.60
N SER A 51 -0.82 -13.81 2.61
CA SER A 51 -1.58 -14.68 3.52
C SER A 51 -2.59 -13.94 4.41
N GLU A 52 -2.49 -12.62 4.53
CA GLU A 52 -3.36 -11.81 5.39
C GLU A 52 -4.48 -11.08 4.60
N VAL A 53 -4.52 -11.24 3.27
CA VAL A 53 -5.60 -10.69 2.44
C VAL A 53 -6.94 -11.30 2.87
N GLY A 54 -7.93 -10.44 3.09
CA GLY A 54 -9.25 -10.85 3.57
C GLY A 54 -9.36 -11.01 5.08
N LEU A 55 -8.22 -11.02 5.80
CA LEU A 55 -8.16 -11.13 7.26
C LEU A 55 -7.87 -9.78 7.91
N ARG A 56 -6.77 -9.14 7.51
CA ARG A 56 -6.30 -7.87 8.10
C ARG A 56 -6.42 -6.67 7.17
N TYR A 57 -6.55 -6.93 5.88
CA TYR A 57 -6.76 -5.90 4.88
C TYR A 57 -7.44 -6.49 3.64
N GLN A 58 -8.08 -5.63 2.87
CA GLN A 58 -8.51 -5.92 1.51
C GLN A 58 -7.52 -5.30 0.52
N ARG A 59 -7.30 -5.97 -0.61
CA ARG A 59 -6.48 -5.46 -1.71
C ARG A 59 -7.32 -5.33 -2.95
N SER A 60 -7.36 -4.15 -3.53
CA SER A 60 -7.93 -3.89 -4.85
C SER A 60 -6.85 -3.33 -5.77
N ASN A 61 -6.82 -3.82 -7.01
CA ASN A 61 -5.90 -3.32 -8.03
C ASN A 61 -6.75 -2.74 -9.17
N ASN A 62 -6.40 -1.57 -9.67
CA ASN A 62 -7.03 -0.95 -10.82
C ASN A 62 -5.94 -0.37 -11.75
N SER A 63 -6.35 0.24 -12.86
CA SER A 63 -5.40 0.83 -13.82
C SER A 63 -4.63 2.03 -13.26
N THR A 64 -5.18 2.72 -12.25
CA THR A 64 -4.56 3.90 -11.63
C THR A 64 -3.64 3.57 -10.47
N GLY A 65 -3.71 2.35 -9.92
CA GLY A 65 -3.02 2.03 -8.69
C GLY A 65 -3.40 0.71 -8.01
N ILE A 66 -2.86 0.54 -6.81
CA ILE A 66 -3.22 -0.53 -5.88
C ILE A 66 -3.66 0.10 -4.56
N ARG A 67 -4.82 -0.31 -4.08
CA ARG A 67 -5.39 0.15 -2.81
C ARG A 67 -5.43 -0.97 -1.78
N PHE A 68 -5.07 -0.63 -0.55
CA PHE A 68 -5.07 -1.50 0.61
C PHE A 68 -5.97 -0.89 1.69
N ASP A 69 -7.12 -1.50 1.93
CA ASP A 69 -8.06 -1.09 2.99
C ASP A 69 -7.76 -1.93 4.23
N MET A 70 -7.16 -1.32 5.26
CA MET A 70 -6.78 -1.99 6.50
C MET A 70 -7.97 -2.11 7.45
N SER A 71 -8.12 -3.25 8.13
CA SER A 71 -9.24 -3.51 9.05
C SER A 71 -9.32 -2.53 10.23
N GLU A 72 -8.19 -1.93 10.59
CA GLU A 72 -8.05 -0.89 11.62
C GLU A 72 -8.45 0.52 11.14
N GLY A 73 -9.05 0.61 9.95
CA GLY A 73 -9.74 1.81 9.48
C GLY A 73 -8.84 2.82 8.78
N SER A 74 -7.66 2.41 8.33
CA SER A 74 -6.82 3.23 7.46
C SER A 74 -6.81 2.64 6.05
N THR A 75 -6.56 3.46 5.04
CA THR A 75 -6.37 3.03 3.66
C THR A 75 -5.09 3.61 3.13
N ILE A 76 -4.26 2.78 2.49
CA ILE A 76 -3.12 3.27 1.70
C ILE A 76 -3.30 2.89 0.24
N GLU A 77 -3.17 3.87 -0.64
CA GLU A 77 -3.24 3.70 -2.08
C GLU A 77 -1.90 4.06 -2.72
N VAL A 78 -1.43 3.20 -3.61
CA VAL A 78 -0.25 3.36 -4.44
C VAL A 78 -0.73 3.73 -5.83
N LEU A 79 -0.40 4.94 -6.29
CA LEU A 79 -0.81 5.47 -7.58
C LEU A 79 0.33 5.35 -8.58
N TRP A 80 0.03 4.78 -9.74
CA TRP A 80 0.94 4.71 -10.88
C TRP A 80 0.88 6.03 -11.65
N GLN A 81 2.05 6.58 -12.00
CA GLN A 81 2.14 7.74 -12.89
C GLN A 81 2.28 7.28 -14.34
#